data_AF-A0A0G1WLY0-F1
#
_entry.id   AF-A0A0G1WLY0-F1
#
_cell.length_a   1.000
_cell.length_b   1.000
_cell.length_c   1.000
_cell.angle_alpha   90.00
_cell.angle_beta   90.00
_cell.angle_gamma   90.00
#
_symmetry.space_group_name_H-M   'P 1'
#
loop_
_entity.id
_entity.type
_entity.pdbx_description
1 polymer ?
#
loop_
_entity_poly.entity_id
_entity_poly.type
_entity_poly.pdbx_seq_one_letter_code
_entity_poly.pdbx_strand_id
1 'polypeptide(L)' 'MPHTIFLDDINQHLVSLTDFRRNAGRYVDKLPQQGPLTILRGSKVVAHLIPPV' A
#
# COMPACT_ATOMS: atom_id res chain seq x y z
N MET A 1 -10.03 4.96 11.62
CA MET A 1 -9.33 5.92 10.73
C MET A 1 -8.18 5.19 10.07
N PRO A 2 -8.23 4.87 8.76
CA PRO A 2 -7.13 4.17 8.08
C PRO A 2 -5.89 5.09 8.06
N HIS A 3 -4.77 4.61 8.59
CA HIS A 3 -3.50 5.35 8.59
C HIS A 3 -2.72 4.92 7.35
N THR A 4 -2.83 5.70 6.26
CA THR A 4 -1.94 5.57 5.10
C THR A 4 -0.77 6.52 5.33
N ILE A 5 0.44 5.98 5.42
CA ILE A 5 1.67 6.77 5.60
C ILE A 5 2.26 6.99 4.21
N PHE A 6 2.46 8.25 3.85
CA PHE A 6 3.14 8.66 2.63
C PHE A 6 4.61 8.93 2.98
N LEU A 7 5.54 8.17 2.40
CA LEU A 7 6.97 8.40 2.54
C LEU A 7 7.48 9.03 1.25
N ASP A 8 7.55 10.36 1.28
CA ASP A 8 7.74 11.26 0.13
C ASP A 8 9.19 11.36 -0.39
N ASP A 9 9.97 10.28 -0.29
CA ASP A 9 11.30 10.18 -0.93
C ASP A 9 11.39 9.05 -1.97
N ILE A 10 10.38 8.16 -2.05
CA ILE A 10 10.43 6.94 -2.87
C ILE A 10 9.13 6.62 -3.64
N ASN A 11 8.13 7.51 -3.65
CA ASN A 11 6.79 7.24 -4.21
C ASN A 11 6.20 5.90 -3.71
N GLN A 12 6.47 5.56 -2.44
CA GLN A 12 5.98 4.32 -1.85
C GLN A 12 4.83 4.61 -0.87
N HIS A 13 3.71 3.96 -1.12
CA HIS A 13 2.56 4.02 -0.22
C HIS A 13 2.67 2.91 0.82
N LEU A 14 2.68 3.26 2.11
CA LEU A 14 2.62 2.27 3.18
C LEU A 14 1.19 2.08 3.68
N VAL A 15 0.75 0.83 3.70
CA VAL A 15 -0.59 0.44 4.19
C VAL A 15 -0.50 -0.72 5.17
N SER A 16 -1.30 -0.68 6.23
CA SER A 16 -1.45 -1.85 7.12
C SER A 16 -2.20 -2.97 6.41
N LEU A 17 -1.86 -4.22 6.69
CA LEU A 17 -2.55 -5.40 6.17
C LEU A 17 -4.03 -5.38 6.56
N THR A 18 -4.36 -4.81 7.72
CA THR A 18 -5.76 -4.66 8.15
C THR A 18 -6.52 -3.68 7.26
N ASP A 19 -5.90 -2.56 6.90
CA ASP A 19 -6.49 -1.53 6.04
C ASP A 19 -6.55 -2.01 4.58
N PHE A 20 -5.48 -2.66 4.12
CA PHE A 20 -5.43 -3.31 2.81
C PHE A 20 -6.54 -4.35 2.69
N ARG A 21 -6.72 -5.24 3.67
CA ARG A 21 -7.79 -6.25 3.65
C ARG A 21 -9.18 -5.64 3.55
N ARG A 22 -9.41 -4.48 4.18
CA ARG A 22 -10.71 -3.78 4.13
C ARG A 22 -10.97 -3.09 2.78
N ASN A 23 -9.93 -2.66 2.08
CA ASN A 23 -10.05 -1.83 0.88
C ASN A 23 -9.21 -2.36 -0.30
N ALA A 24 -8.99 -3.68 -0.38
CA ALA A 24 -8.01 -4.28 -1.29
C ALA A 24 -8.29 -3.89 -2.74
N GLY A 25 -9.56 -3.95 -3.18
CA GLY A 25 -9.96 -3.54 -4.53
C GLY A 25 -9.53 -2.10 -4.86
N ARG A 26 -9.82 -1.14 -3.98
CA ARG A 26 -9.47 0.27 -4.18
C ARG A 26 -7.95 0.50 -4.27
N TYR A 27 -7.16 -0.22 -3.48
CA TYR A 27 -5.70 -0.11 -3.54
C TYR A 27 -5.15 -0.72 -4.83
N VAL A 28 -5.71 -1.84 -5.29
CA VAL A 28 -5.35 -2.47 -6.57
C VAL A 28 -5.73 -1.58 -7.75
N ASP A 29 -6.95 -1.02 -7.76
CA ASP A 29 -7.42 -0.12 -8.82
C ASP A 29 -6.58 1.14 -8.96
N LYS A 30 -6.04 1.62 -7.84
CA LYS A 30 -5.21 2.83 -7.78
C LYS A 30 -3.71 2.56 -7.94
N LEU A 31 -3.29 1.30 -7.87
CA LEU A 31 -1.88 0.89 -8.01
C LEU A 31 -1.21 1.44 -9.29
N PRO A 32 -1.87 1.48 -10.46
CA PRO A 32 -1.27 2.04 -11.68
C PRO A 32 -1.01 3.56 -11.61
N GLN A 33 -1.79 4.27 -10.79
CA GLN A 33 -1.73 5.75 -10.67
C GLN A 33 -0.85 6.20 -9.50
N GLN A 34 -0.83 5.40 -8.44
CA GLN A 34 -0.18 5.71 -7.17
C GLN A 34 1.22 5.09 -7.06
N GLY A 35 1.57 4.14 -7.94
CA GLY A 35 2.85 3.46 -7.87
C GLY A 35 2.89 2.37 -6.78
N PRO A 36 4.10 1.88 -6.44
CA PRO A 36 4.25 0.72 -5.58
C PRO A 36 3.68 0.91 -4.16
N LEU A 37 3.03 -0.13 -3.66
CA LEU A 37 2.40 -0.16 -2.34
C LEU A 37 3.11 -1.19 -1.45
N THR A 38 3.57 -0.77 -0.29
CA THR A 38 4.17 -1.65 0.72
C THR A 38 3.15 -1.97 1.80
N ILE A 39 2.89 -3.26 2.01
CA ILE A 39 1.93 -3.74 3.00
C ILE A 39 2.68 -4.15 4.28
N LEU A 40 2.27 -3.58 5.40
CA LEU A 40 2.81 -3.85 6.74
C LEU A 40 1.85 -4.67 7.61
N ARG A 41 2.37 -5.56 8.45
CA ARG A 41 1.64 -6.11 9.60
C ARG A 41 2.37 -5.70 10.87
N GLY A 42 1.77 -4.78 11.63
CA GLY A 42 2.46 -4.12 12.74
C GLY A 42 3.68 -3.36 12.21
N SER A 43 4.87 -3.71 12.69
CA SER A 43 6.14 -3.10 12.27
C SER A 43 6.86 -3.84 11.14
N LYS A 44 6.29 -4.94 10.61
CA LYS A 44 6.95 -5.81 9.64
C LYS A 44 6.33 -5.66 8.25
N VAL A 45 7.18 -5.52 7.23
CA VAL A 45 6.76 -5.63 5.83
C VAL A 45 6.38 -7.07 5.52
N VAL A 46 5.17 -7.26 4.98
CA VAL A 46 4.65 -8.59 4.61
C VAL A 46 4.49 -8.80 3.12
N ALA A 47 4.34 -7.72 2.33
CA ALA A 47 4.23 -7.80 0.88
C ALA A 47 4.52 -6.45 0.23
N HIS A 48 4.89 -6.49 -1.04
CA HIS A 48 4.93 -5.34 -1.93
C HIS A 48 4.00 -5.59 -3.12
N LEU A 49 3.14 -4.63 -3.40
CA LEU A 49 2.30 -4.58 -4.59
C LEU A 49 2.98 -3.68 -5.61
N ILE A 50 3.25 -4.24 -6.78
CA ILE A 50 3.84 -3.53 -7.92
C ILE A 50 2.79 -3.41 -9.03
N PRO A 51 2.68 -2.25 -9.69
CA PRO A 51 1.81 -2.12 -10.85
C PRO A 51 2.22 -3.14 -11.92
N PRO A 52 1.26 -3.76 -12.62
CA PRO A 52 1.57 -4.53 -13.81
C PRO A 52 2.20 -3.59 -14.86
N VAL A 53 3.27 -4.07 -15.49
CA VAL A 53 4.00 -3.37 -16.56
C VAL A 53 3.19 -3.34 -17.84
#